data_AF-A0A4Q2Y8V1-F1
#
_entry.id   AF-A0A4Q2Y8V1-F1
#
_cell.length_a   1.000
_cell.length_b   1.000
_cell.length_c   1.000
_cell.angle_alpha   90.00
_cell.angle_beta   90.00
_cell.angle_gamma   90.00
#
_symmetry.space_group_name_H-M   'P 1'
#
loop_
_entity.id
_entity.type
_entity.pdbx_description
1 polymer ?
#
loop_
_entity_poly.entity_id
_entity_poly.type
_entity_poly.pdbx_seq_one_letter_code
_entity_poly.pdbx_strand_id
1 'polypeptide(L)'
;MSFLAPLFLLGALAVAAPVIFHLIRRTTRERTPFSSLLFLQPDPPRLTQRSRVEHWLLLLLRAAALVLLALAFARPFLRAPAMQRNADGTAKRSVLLVDVSASLRRAGLREASLAKAESVLAKAGPADSVAVLVFADGVRTLMDFSQWSAVPPESRVAQAMARLRETEPTWEGTDLAEALGGAADLLRESASRIPDGDERTPEGGEITVVTDLQEGSRLTGLQGRDWLPGTTLTLSTLTPQNPGNAGIALAAEGPPPAGGGIPPARVRVYSAPDTKSTQFQVGWASADGLQFEGKPLEVYVPPGQARVVSLPWPEQTAGPGRILLKGDAEPFDNLIQAVPPVAAKVTAFYLGSEGADDSKQPLFFLNRALPQSRQVTLELVPVPPSAALPEVEQG
;
A
#
# COMPACT_ATOMS: atom_id res chain seq x y z
N MET A 1 16.04 17.95 9.62
CA MET A 1 14.86 17.29 10.24
C MET A 1 13.71 17.35 9.26
N SER A 2 13.01 16.24 9.06
CA SER A 2 11.83 16.18 8.20
C SER A 2 10.64 15.74 9.06
N PHE A 3 9.43 16.16 8.69
CA PHE A 3 8.20 15.89 9.45
C PHE A 3 7.28 15.04 8.58
N LEU A 4 6.70 14.00 9.17
CA LEU A 4 5.74 13.14 8.47
C LEU A 4 4.41 13.87 8.20
N ALA A 5 4.01 14.77 9.10
CA ALA A 5 2.76 15.51 8.97
C ALA A 5 2.96 17.00 9.30
N PRO A 6 3.54 17.80 8.36
CA PRO A 6 3.93 19.18 8.61
C PRO A 6 2.76 20.11 8.95
N LEU A 7 1.54 19.79 8.49
CA LEU A 7 0.33 20.57 8.77
C LEU A 7 -0.02 20.61 10.27
N PHE A 8 0.35 19.60 11.06
CA PHE A 8 0.13 19.64 12.51
C PHE A 8 0.96 20.71 13.23
N LEU A 9 2.01 21.25 12.59
CA LEU A 9 2.73 22.41 13.10
C LEU A 9 1.85 23.67 13.15
N LEU A 10 0.79 23.76 12.34
CA LEU A 10 -0.21 24.83 12.48
C LEU A 10 -0.92 24.76 13.84
N GLY A 11 -1.01 23.58 14.46
CA GLY A 11 -1.49 23.41 15.83
C GLY A 11 -0.64 24.15 16.86
N ALA A 12 0.63 24.46 16.56
CA ALA A 12 1.46 25.31 17.41
C ALA A 12 0.93 26.76 17.50
N LEU A 13 0.08 27.20 16.57
CA LEU A 13 -0.63 28.49 16.69
C LEU A 13 -1.56 28.52 17.93
N ALA A 14 -1.99 27.37 18.45
CA ALA A 14 -2.76 27.28 19.69
C ALA A 14 -1.98 27.82 20.90
N VAL A 15 -0.64 27.93 20.83
CA VAL A 15 0.20 28.60 21.84
C VAL A 15 -0.15 30.09 21.97
N ALA A 16 -0.70 30.70 20.92
CA ALA A 16 -1.17 32.09 20.99
C ALA A 16 -2.32 32.25 21.99
N ALA A 17 -3.16 31.22 22.21
CA ALA A 17 -4.29 31.30 23.13
C ALA A 17 -3.88 31.63 24.58
N PRO A 18 -2.98 30.88 25.26
CA PRO A 18 -2.55 31.24 26.61
C PRO A 18 -1.84 32.58 26.68
N VAL A 19 -1.10 32.98 25.63
CA VAL A 19 -0.45 34.30 25.55
C VAL A 19 -1.49 35.42 25.47
N ILE A 20 -2.47 35.29 24.57
CA ILE A 20 -3.56 36.24 24.39
C ILE A 20 -4.42 36.34 25.65
N PHE A 21 -4.83 35.21 26.25
CA PHE A 21 -5.59 35.21 27.50
C PHE A 21 -4.82 35.84 28.66
N HIS A 22 -3.49 35.68 28.69
CA HIS A 22 -2.65 36.34 29.69
C HIS A 22 -2.61 37.86 29.48
N LEU A 23 -2.52 38.32 28.23
CA LEU A 23 -2.55 39.76 27.89
C LEU A 23 -3.93 40.40 28.12
N ILE A 24 -5.02 39.64 27.93
CA ILE A 24 -6.40 40.10 28.09
C ILE A 24 -6.84 40.16 29.56
N ARG A 25 -6.13 39.51 30.50
CA ARG A 25 -6.41 39.58 31.93
C ARG A 25 -6.19 41.01 32.45
N ARG A 26 -7.19 41.86 32.26
CA ARG A 26 -7.44 43.04 33.08
C ARG A 26 -7.95 42.52 34.42
N THR A 27 -7.19 42.71 35.47
CA THR A 27 -7.68 42.54 36.84
C THR A 27 -8.90 43.45 36.99
N THR A 28 -10.11 42.88 36.94
CA THR A 28 -11.31 43.60 37.31
C THR A 28 -11.15 43.98 38.77
N ARG A 29 -10.91 45.26 39.05
CA ARG A 29 -10.94 45.77 40.43
C ARG A 29 -12.34 45.57 40.94
N GLU A 30 -12.51 44.61 41.84
CA GLU A 30 -13.75 44.36 42.54
C GLU A 30 -14.08 45.64 43.33
N ARG A 31 -15.20 46.29 42.96
CA ARG A 31 -15.66 47.49 43.64
C ARG A 31 -16.44 47.05 44.87
N THR A 32 -15.79 47.09 46.02
CA THR A 32 -16.47 46.88 47.31
C THR A 32 -17.14 48.19 47.74
N PRO A 33 -18.43 48.18 48.13
CA PRO A 33 -19.06 49.36 48.70
C PRO A 33 -18.36 49.73 50.01
N PHE A 34 -17.79 50.93 50.07
CA PHE A 34 -17.18 51.49 51.26
C PHE A 34 -18.06 52.63 51.78
N SER A 35 -18.00 52.91 53.09
CA SER A 35 -18.75 54.00 53.72
C SER A 35 -18.31 55.38 53.19
N SER A 36 -19.04 56.42 53.58
CA SER A 36 -18.95 57.79 53.04
C SER A 36 -17.52 58.29 52.83
N LEU A 37 -17.20 58.63 51.57
CA LEU A 37 -15.92 59.22 51.15
C LEU A 37 -15.91 60.75 51.30
N LEU A 38 -16.92 61.33 51.96
CA LEU A 38 -17.13 62.78 52.05
C LEU A 38 -15.94 63.55 52.64
N PHE A 39 -15.12 62.90 53.47
CA PHE A 39 -13.95 63.50 54.13
C PHE A 39 -12.60 63.18 53.49
N LEU A 40 -12.58 62.43 52.38
CA LEU A 40 -11.35 62.05 51.68
C LEU A 40 -11.07 63.01 50.52
N GLN A 41 -9.84 63.51 50.45
CA GLN A 41 -9.39 64.34 49.33
C GLN A 41 -9.27 63.49 48.06
N PRO A 42 -9.78 63.96 46.90
CA PRO A 42 -9.66 63.23 45.65
C PRO A 42 -8.19 63.18 45.20
N ASP A 43 -7.61 61.98 45.19
CA ASP A 43 -6.26 61.73 44.69
C ASP A 43 -6.31 61.63 43.14
N PRO A 44 -5.36 62.23 42.38
CA PRO A 44 -5.39 62.18 40.93
C PRO A 44 -5.28 60.74 40.42
N PRO A 45 -5.92 60.42 39.28
CA PRO A 45 -5.92 59.06 38.73
C PRO A 45 -4.49 58.64 38.39
N ARG A 46 -3.87 57.82 39.25
CA ARG A 46 -2.59 57.19 38.94
C ARG A 46 -2.82 56.24 37.77
N LEU A 47 -2.17 56.56 36.63
CA LEU A 47 -2.08 55.67 35.48
C LEU A 47 -1.69 54.29 36.00
N THR A 48 -2.62 53.35 35.90
CA THR A 48 -2.44 52.00 36.41
C THR A 48 -1.31 51.37 35.59
N GLN A 49 -0.25 50.92 36.27
CA GLN A 49 0.90 50.35 35.57
C GLN A 49 0.42 49.24 34.62
N ARG A 50 1.03 49.21 33.43
CA ARG A 50 0.81 48.20 32.40
C ARG A 50 0.84 46.79 33.01
N SER A 51 -0.01 45.90 32.48
CA SER A 51 -0.02 44.47 32.80
C SER A 51 1.42 43.95 32.89
N ARG A 52 1.87 43.61 34.10
CA ARG A 52 3.14 42.90 34.31
C ARG A 52 2.84 41.42 34.17
N VAL A 53 3.68 40.72 33.42
CA VAL A 53 3.56 39.28 33.20
C VAL A 53 3.88 38.57 34.52
N GLU A 54 2.86 38.30 35.32
CA GLU A 54 2.98 37.50 36.54
C GLU A 54 2.97 36.02 36.16
N HIS A 55 3.89 35.23 36.73
CA HIS A 55 4.05 33.79 36.47
C HIS A 55 4.52 33.40 35.06
N TRP A 56 5.59 34.04 34.56
CA TRP A 56 6.22 33.70 33.27
C TRP A 56 6.57 32.21 33.13
N LEU A 57 6.99 31.54 34.22
CA LEU A 57 7.27 30.10 34.24
C LEU A 57 6.03 29.23 33.93
N LEU A 58 4.87 29.57 34.48
CA LEU A 58 3.63 28.83 34.22
C LEU A 58 3.13 29.05 32.79
N LEU A 59 3.31 30.27 32.26
CA LEU A 59 3.00 30.57 30.86
C LEU A 59 3.92 29.80 29.90
N LEU A 60 5.22 29.74 30.21
CA LEU A 60 6.19 28.96 29.44
C LEU A 60 5.85 27.47 29.48
N LEU A 61 5.52 26.92 30.65
CA LEU A 61 5.15 25.50 30.77
C LEU A 61 3.88 25.15 29.97
N ARG A 62 2.86 26.01 29.98
CA ARG A 62 1.64 25.83 29.17
C ARG A 62 1.93 25.90 27.67
N ALA A 63 2.75 26.86 27.26
CA ALA A 63 3.19 26.97 25.87
C ALA A 63 4.01 25.72 25.46
N ALA A 64 4.95 25.28 26.30
CA ALA A 64 5.78 24.11 26.06
C ALA A 64 4.94 22.84 25.95
N ALA A 65 3.92 22.64 26.78
CA ALA A 65 3.02 21.49 26.69
C ALA A 65 2.29 21.44 25.33
N LEU A 66 1.79 22.58 24.85
CA LEU A 66 1.14 22.68 23.54
C LEU A 66 2.12 22.46 22.37
N VAL A 67 3.35 22.97 22.47
CA VAL A 67 4.41 22.73 21.48
C VAL A 67 4.81 21.26 21.45
N LEU A 68 5.01 20.63 22.61
CA LEU A 68 5.33 19.20 22.71
C LEU A 68 4.20 18.34 22.16
N LEU A 69 2.94 18.72 22.41
CA LEU A 69 1.78 18.04 21.83
C LEU A 69 1.76 18.17 20.30
N ALA A 70 1.99 19.37 19.77
CA ALA A 70 2.08 19.59 18.32
C ALA A 70 3.24 18.79 17.70
N LEU A 71 4.39 18.71 18.38
CA LEU A 71 5.54 17.90 17.94
C LEU A 71 5.24 16.39 18.01
N ALA A 72 4.54 15.91 19.04
CA ALA A 72 4.15 14.52 19.17
C ALA A 72 3.24 14.07 18.00
N PHE A 73 2.32 14.93 17.57
CA PHE A 73 1.48 14.68 16.40
C PHE A 73 2.23 14.90 15.06
N ALA A 74 3.16 15.85 15.00
CA ALA A 74 3.96 16.09 13.80
C ALA A 74 4.98 14.97 13.51
N ARG A 75 5.28 14.12 14.50
CA ARG A 75 6.24 12.99 14.43
C ARG A 75 7.55 13.39 13.72
N PRO A 76 8.38 14.27 14.33
CA PRO A 76 9.67 14.61 13.77
C PRO A 76 10.55 13.36 13.69
N PHE A 77 11.13 13.10 12.52
CA PHE A 77 12.14 12.06 12.39
C PHE A 77 13.49 12.68 12.05
N LEU A 78 14.52 12.17 12.73
CA LEU A 78 15.90 12.55 12.48
C LEU A 78 16.39 11.67 11.34
N ARG A 79 16.66 12.25 10.17
CA ARG A 79 17.44 11.56 9.15
C ARG A 79 18.85 11.44 9.72
N ALA A 80 19.23 10.26 10.18
CA ALA A 80 20.61 10.00 10.51
C ALA A 80 21.44 10.22 9.22
N PRO A 81 22.52 11.02 9.25
CA PRO A 81 23.47 10.97 8.15
C PRO A 81 23.90 9.50 7.99
N ALA A 82 23.91 9.00 6.75
CA ALA A 82 24.41 7.66 6.46
C ALA A 82 25.72 7.49 7.21
N MET A 83 25.77 6.54 8.14
CA MET A 83 26.86 6.40 9.10
C MET A 83 28.16 6.39 8.30
N GLN A 84 28.91 7.48 8.40
CA GLN A 84 30.12 7.68 7.63
C GLN A 84 31.05 6.54 8.01
N ARG A 85 31.59 5.86 7.01
CA ARG A 85 32.40 4.64 7.14
C ARG A 85 33.39 4.83 8.30
N ASN A 86 33.13 4.23 9.46
CA ASN A 86 34.15 4.15 10.50
C ASN A 86 35.33 3.43 9.86
N ALA A 87 36.50 4.05 9.96
CA ALA A 87 37.75 3.56 9.37
C ALA A 87 38.27 2.30 10.07
N ASP A 88 37.57 1.80 11.08
CA ASP A 88 37.82 0.50 11.68
C ASP A 88 37.38 -0.56 10.67
N GLY A 89 38.32 -1.38 10.22
CA GLY A 89 38.13 -2.43 9.20
C GLY A 89 37.24 -3.59 9.64
N THR A 90 36.17 -3.34 10.39
CA THR A 90 35.14 -4.32 10.73
C THR A 90 34.34 -4.69 9.49
N ALA A 91 34.32 -5.99 9.19
CA ALA A 91 33.55 -6.56 8.09
C ALA A 91 32.06 -6.26 8.27
N LYS A 92 31.44 -5.59 7.29
CA LYS A 92 30.03 -5.23 7.36
C LYS A 92 29.14 -6.32 6.78
N ARG A 93 27.95 -6.45 7.33
CA ARG A 93 26.86 -7.24 6.75
C ARG A 93 25.76 -6.34 6.24
N SER A 94 25.47 -6.48 4.95
CA SER A 94 24.40 -5.71 4.31
C SER A 94 23.45 -6.58 3.51
N VAL A 95 22.18 -6.18 3.46
CA VAL A 95 21.15 -6.79 2.65
C VAL A 95 20.70 -5.77 1.62
N LEU A 96 20.85 -6.12 0.35
CA LEU A 96 20.27 -5.38 -0.76
C LEU A 96 18.92 -5.99 -1.12
N LEU A 97 17.85 -5.23 -0.89
CA LEU A 97 16.50 -5.53 -1.34
C LEU A 97 16.22 -4.78 -2.63
N VAL A 98 15.88 -5.51 -3.69
CA VAL A 98 15.49 -4.93 -4.98
C VAL A 98 14.04 -5.23 -5.27
N ASP A 99 13.24 -4.18 -5.42
CA ASP A 99 11.85 -4.29 -5.81
C ASP A 99 11.75 -4.93 -7.20
N VAL A 100 10.78 -5.82 -7.40
CA VAL A 100 10.44 -6.46 -8.68
C VAL A 100 8.91 -6.50 -8.85
N SER A 101 8.18 -5.58 -8.22
CA SER A 101 6.73 -5.44 -8.37
C SER A 101 6.32 -4.94 -9.75
N ALA A 102 5.01 -4.96 -10.02
CA ALA A 102 4.44 -4.56 -11.30
C ALA A 102 4.81 -3.12 -11.71
N SER A 103 4.96 -2.20 -10.75
CA SER A 103 5.28 -0.79 -11.05
C SER A 103 6.63 -0.63 -11.74
N LEU A 104 7.58 -1.55 -11.56
CA LEU A 104 8.87 -1.50 -12.23
C LEU A 104 8.83 -1.93 -13.71
N ARG A 105 7.66 -2.36 -14.22
CA ARG A 105 7.44 -2.58 -15.66
C ARG A 105 7.30 -1.27 -16.44
N ARG A 106 7.16 -0.13 -15.76
CA ARG A 106 7.16 1.20 -16.37
C ARG A 106 8.48 1.49 -17.08
N ALA A 107 8.40 2.34 -18.10
CA ALA A 107 9.54 2.62 -18.97
C ALA A 107 10.75 3.16 -18.19
N GLY A 108 11.89 2.46 -18.29
CA GLY A 108 13.17 2.87 -17.72
C GLY A 108 13.38 2.58 -16.24
N LEU A 109 12.36 2.14 -15.50
CA LEU A 109 12.51 1.86 -14.06
C LEU A 109 13.33 0.60 -13.80
N ARG A 110 13.22 -0.42 -14.65
CA ARG A 110 14.03 -1.64 -14.56
C ARG A 110 15.53 -1.32 -14.70
N GLU A 111 15.89 -0.56 -15.72
CA GLU A 111 17.27 -0.17 -15.99
C GLU A 111 17.82 0.71 -14.85
N ALA A 112 17.01 1.65 -14.36
CA ALA A 112 17.36 2.48 -13.21
C ALA A 112 17.55 1.66 -11.93
N SER A 113 16.70 0.65 -11.69
CA SER A 113 16.80 -0.28 -10.56
C SER A 113 18.10 -1.07 -10.61
N LEU A 114 18.43 -1.64 -11.77
CA LEU A 114 19.67 -2.40 -11.99
C LEU A 114 20.92 -1.52 -11.81
N ALA A 115 20.94 -0.32 -12.38
CA ALA A 115 22.05 0.63 -12.23
C ALA A 115 22.23 1.03 -10.76
N LYS A 116 21.13 1.20 -10.02
CA LYS A 116 21.19 1.54 -8.61
C LYS A 116 21.67 0.37 -7.74
N ALA A 117 21.19 -0.84 -7.99
CA ALA A 117 21.66 -2.06 -7.35
C ALA A 117 23.18 -2.23 -7.56
N GLU A 118 23.67 -2.05 -8.79
CA GLU A 118 25.09 -2.10 -9.12
C GLU A 118 25.89 -1.04 -8.33
N SER A 119 25.39 0.19 -8.25
CA SER A 119 26.03 1.26 -7.47
C SER A 119 26.10 0.99 -5.97
N VAL A 120 25.16 0.19 -5.42
CA VAL A 120 25.15 -0.23 -4.01
C VAL A 120 26.15 -1.36 -3.81
N LEU A 121 26.12 -2.38 -4.67
CA LEU A 121 27.05 -3.52 -4.62
C LEU A 121 28.51 -3.09 -4.79
N ALA A 122 28.78 -2.11 -5.66
CA ALA A 122 30.12 -1.58 -5.90
C ALA A 122 30.73 -0.85 -4.68
N LYS A 123 29.92 -0.49 -3.68
CA LYS A 123 30.42 0.12 -2.43
C LYS A 123 30.91 -0.91 -1.42
N ALA A 124 30.56 -2.18 -1.59
CA ALA A 124 30.98 -3.26 -0.70
C ALA A 124 32.50 -3.48 -0.82
N GLY A 125 33.18 -3.49 0.32
CA GLY A 125 34.59 -3.83 0.42
C GLY A 125 34.84 -5.35 0.29
N PRO A 126 36.11 -5.77 0.13
CA PRO A 126 36.46 -7.19 -0.02
C PRO A 126 36.15 -8.05 1.22
N ALA A 127 36.13 -7.45 2.40
CA ALA A 127 35.76 -8.12 3.66
C ALA A 127 34.25 -8.10 3.95
N ASP A 128 33.47 -7.33 3.20
CA ASP A 128 32.03 -7.17 3.44
C ASP A 128 31.24 -8.35 2.88
N SER A 129 30.17 -8.71 3.58
CA SER A 129 29.23 -9.76 3.16
C SER A 129 27.89 -9.12 2.79
N VAL A 130 27.44 -9.38 1.56
CA VAL A 130 26.18 -8.84 1.04
C VAL A 130 25.24 -9.98 0.70
N ALA A 131 23.98 -9.87 1.12
CA ALA A 131 22.91 -10.70 0.62
C ALA A 131 22.05 -9.90 -0.36
N VAL A 132 21.64 -10.52 -1.48
CA VAL A 132 20.80 -9.91 -2.51
C VAL A 132 19.47 -10.62 -2.55
N LEU A 133 18.41 -9.86 -2.28
CA LEU A 133 17.04 -10.33 -2.22
C LEU A 133 16.21 -9.48 -3.20
N VAL A 134 15.20 -10.11 -3.79
CA VAL A 134 14.17 -9.43 -4.58
C VAL A 134 12.83 -9.55 -3.88
N PHE A 135 11.96 -8.56 -4.05
CA PHE A 135 10.64 -8.59 -3.44
C PHE A 135 9.54 -8.01 -4.32
N ALA A 136 8.35 -8.57 -4.20
CA ALA A 136 7.09 -8.04 -4.72
C ALA A 136 6.01 -8.29 -3.65
N ASP A 137 5.11 -9.27 -3.84
CA ASP A 137 4.18 -9.72 -2.78
C ASP A 137 4.94 -10.48 -1.68
N GLY A 138 5.91 -11.30 -2.08
CA GLY A 138 6.80 -12.01 -1.16
C GLY A 138 8.27 -11.63 -1.34
N VAL A 139 9.13 -12.23 -0.50
CA VAL A 139 10.59 -12.05 -0.56
C VAL A 139 11.29 -13.30 -1.08
N ARG A 140 12.23 -13.13 -2.01
CA ARG A 140 13.04 -14.21 -2.57
C ARG A 140 14.53 -13.87 -2.52
N THR A 141 15.32 -14.77 -1.95
CA THR A 141 16.78 -14.63 -1.89
C THR A 141 17.41 -15.06 -3.20
N LEU A 142 18.12 -14.15 -3.87
CA LEU A 142 18.91 -14.46 -5.06
C LEU A 142 20.31 -14.90 -4.69
N MET A 143 20.88 -14.31 -3.64
CA MET A 143 22.22 -14.64 -3.15
C MET A 143 22.29 -14.39 -1.65
N ASP A 144 22.58 -15.43 -0.87
CA ASP A 144 22.76 -15.29 0.58
C ASP A 144 24.21 -14.93 0.95
N PHE A 145 24.46 -14.66 2.23
CA PHE A 145 25.78 -14.30 2.74
C PHE A 145 26.84 -15.39 2.50
N SER A 146 26.49 -16.67 2.63
CA SER A 146 27.42 -17.78 2.45
C SER A 146 27.84 -17.92 0.98
N GLN A 147 26.89 -17.76 0.06
CA GLN A 147 27.13 -17.74 -1.37
C GLN A 147 27.97 -16.54 -1.77
N TRP A 148 27.74 -15.36 -1.19
CA TRP A 148 28.54 -14.16 -1.42
C TRP A 148 30.00 -14.36 -0.98
N SER A 149 30.22 -14.89 0.21
CA SER A 149 31.56 -15.16 0.73
C SER A 149 32.30 -16.24 -0.06
N ALA A 150 31.59 -17.22 -0.63
CA ALA A 150 32.18 -18.28 -1.46
C ALA A 150 32.69 -17.79 -2.82
N VAL A 151 32.20 -16.65 -3.30
CA VAL A 151 32.62 -16.05 -4.59
C VAL A 151 33.87 -15.17 -4.37
N PRO A 152 34.88 -15.25 -5.28
CA PRO A 152 36.05 -14.37 -5.21
C PRO A 152 35.67 -12.89 -5.24
N PRO A 153 36.29 -12.01 -4.41
CA PRO A 153 35.89 -10.60 -4.26
C PRO A 153 35.69 -9.85 -5.57
N GLU A 154 36.56 -10.07 -6.55
CA GLU A 154 36.53 -9.46 -7.89
C GLU A 154 35.32 -9.86 -8.74
N SER A 155 34.70 -11.01 -8.45
CA SER A 155 33.58 -11.57 -9.22
C SER A 155 32.22 -11.42 -8.52
N ARG A 156 32.19 -10.99 -7.25
CA ARG A 156 30.96 -10.94 -6.44
C ARG A 156 29.88 -10.06 -7.05
N VAL A 157 30.23 -8.83 -7.42
CA VAL A 157 29.30 -7.87 -8.03
C VAL A 157 28.78 -8.40 -9.36
N ALA A 158 29.66 -8.94 -10.21
CA ALA A 158 29.29 -9.48 -11.52
C ALA A 158 28.30 -10.65 -11.40
N GLN A 159 28.54 -11.59 -10.48
CA GLN A 159 27.64 -12.72 -10.25
C GLN A 159 26.30 -12.32 -9.63
N ALA A 160 26.30 -11.41 -8.66
CA ALA A 160 25.08 -10.87 -8.08
C ALA A 160 24.22 -10.14 -9.13
N MET A 161 24.85 -9.32 -9.97
CA MET A 161 24.17 -8.63 -11.06
C MET A 161 23.67 -9.58 -12.16
N ALA A 162 24.37 -10.69 -12.44
CA ALA A 162 23.89 -11.70 -13.37
C ALA A 162 22.55 -12.31 -12.88
N ARG A 163 22.50 -12.76 -11.62
CA ARG A 163 21.26 -13.29 -11.00
C ARG A 163 20.13 -12.27 -10.96
N LEU A 164 20.47 -10.99 -10.71
CA LEU A 164 19.47 -9.93 -10.68
C LEU A 164 18.91 -9.64 -12.08
N ARG A 165 19.75 -9.66 -13.12
CA ARG A 165 19.33 -9.45 -14.52
C ARG A 165 18.44 -10.57 -15.04
N GLU A 166 18.64 -11.80 -14.56
CA GLU A 166 17.77 -12.96 -14.85
C GLU A 166 16.36 -12.83 -14.24
N THR A 167 16.17 -11.94 -13.26
CA THR A 167 14.86 -11.70 -12.67
C THR A 167 14.09 -10.64 -13.45
N GLU A 168 12.87 -10.94 -13.88
CA GLU A 168 11.93 -9.99 -14.49
C GLU A 168 10.99 -9.38 -13.44
N PRO A 169 10.47 -8.15 -13.65
CA PRO A 169 9.45 -7.60 -12.78
C PRO A 169 8.17 -8.43 -12.91
N THR A 170 7.55 -8.72 -11.78
CA THR A 170 6.34 -9.53 -11.65
C THR A 170 5.09 -8.71 -12.00
N TRP A 171 3.91 -9.30 -11.85
CA TRP A 171 2.61 -8.62 -11.91
C TRP A 171 2.02 -8.38 -10.51
N GLU A 172 2.80 -8.66 -9.48
CA GLU A 172 2.38 -8.57 -8.09
C GLU A 172 2.52 -7.14 -7.55
N GLY A 173 1.80 -6.85 -6.47
CA GLY A 173 1.96 -5.61 -5.71
C GLY A 173 3.22 -5.63 -4.84
N THR A 174 3.38 -4.62 -4.00
CA THR A 174 4.56 -4.47 -3.12
C THR A 174 4.19 -4.75 -1.66
N ASP A 175 4.88 -5.69 -1.02
CA ASP A 175 4.87 -5.91 0.43
C ASP A 175 6.24 -5.60 1.03
N LEU A 176 6.46 -4.33 1.33
CA LEU A 176 7.69 -3.88 1.99
C LEU A 176 7.83 -4.45 3.41
N ALA A 177 6.72 -4.81 4.08
CA ALA A 177 6.78 -5.37 5.42
C ALA A 177 7.38 -6.77 5.43
N GLU A 178 6.95 -7.62 4.48
CA GLU A 178 7.54 -8.94 4.30
C GLU A 178 9.00 -8.84 3.83
N ALA A 179 9.29 -7.97 2.87
CA ALA A 179 10.63 -7.77 2.33
C ALA A 179 11.67 -7.35 3.39
N LEU A 180 11.37 -6.28 4.13
CA LEU A 180 12.22 -5.81 5.22
C LEU A 180 12.30 -6.83 6.36
N GLY A 181 11.22 -7.59 6.54
CA GLY A 181 11.15 -8.70 7.46
C GLY A 181 12.13 -9.81 7.18
N GLY A 182 12.08 -10.35 5.96
CA GLY A 182 13.02 -11.37 5.51
C GLY A 182 14.46 -10.89 5.57
N ALA A 183 14.72 -9.62 5.26
CA ALA A 183 16.05 -9.02 5.42
C ALA A 183 16.52 -8.99 6.88
N ALA A 184 15.64 -8.60 7.82
CA ALA A 184 15.95 -8.58 9.25
C ALA A 184 16.21 -9.99 9.81
N ASP A 185 15.41 -10.98 9.39
CA ASP A 185 15.56 -12.36 9.83
C ASP A 185 16.84 -12.99 9.28
N LEU A 186 17.18 -12.71 8.02
CA LEU A 186 18.44 -13.14 7.40
C LEU A 186 19.65 -12.53 8.10
N LEU A 187 19.59 -11.24 8.47
CA LEU A 187 20.65 -10.60 9.26
C LEU A 187 20.80 -11.27 10.63
N ARG A 188 19.70 -11.55 11.32
CA ARG A 188 19.70 -12.20 12.65
C ARG A 188 20.24 -13.62 12.60
N GLU A 189 19.76 -14.43 11.65
CA GLU A 189 20.25 -15.79 11.46
C GLU A 189 21.75 -15.79 11.20
N SER A 190 22.22 -14.88 10.33
CA SER A 190 23.63 -14.76 10.04
C SER A 190 24.43 -14.42 11.31
N ALA A 191 23.94 -13.49 12.15
CA ALA A 191 24.62 -13.07 13.38
C ALA A 191 24.76 -14.22 14.38
N SER A 192 23.72 -15.06 14.51
CA SER A 192 23.72 -16.23 15.41
C SER A 192 24.72 -17.33 15.03
N ARG A 193 25.20 -17.35 13.78
CA ARG A 193 26.21 -18.31 13.30
C ARG A 193 27.65 -17.88 13.60
N ILE A 194 27.85 -16.67 14.14
CA ILE A 194 29.16 -16.19 14.60
C ILE A 194 29.28 -16.55 16.09
N PRO A 195 30.35 -17.23 16.54
CA PRO A 195 30.55 -17.52 17.96
C PRO A 195 30.60 -16.25 18.80
N ASP A 196 29.93 -16.25 19.96
CA ASP A 196 29.96 -15.13 20.92
C ASP A 196 31.41 -14.80 21.31
N GLY A 197 31.81 -13.53 21.13
CA GLY A 197 33.12 -13.00 21.52
C GLY A 197 34.12 -12.74 20.39
N ASP A 198 33.75 -12.95 19.13
CA ASP A 198 34.57 -12.47 17.99
C ASP A 198 34.28 -10.97 17.74
N GLU A 199 35.32 -10.13 17.72
CA GLU A 199 35.22 -8.69 17.40
C GLU A 199 34.68 -8.43 15.97
N ARG A 200 34.54 -9.49 15.16
CA ARG A 200 33.94 -9.47 13.83
C ARG A 200 32.42 -9.63 13.83
N THR A 201 31.79 -9.77 14.99
CA THR A 201 30.33 -9.77 15.10
C THR A 201 29.83 -8.38 14.73
N PRO A 202 29.08 -8.19 13.62
CA PRO A 202 28.63 -6.86 13.25
C PRO A 202 27.71 -6.33 14.35
N GLU A 203 28.05 -5.19 14.95
CA GLU A 203 27.20 -4.50 15.94
C GLU A 203 25.84 -4.04 15.38
N GLY A 204 25.60 -4.26 14.08
CA GLY A 204 24.34 -4.02 13.39
C GLY A 204 24.40 -4.52 11.94
N GLY A 205 23.26 -4.43 11.24
CA GLY A 205 23.17 -4.77 9.81
C GLY A 205 22.69 -3.58 8.97
N GLU A 206 23.17 -3.45 7.74
CA GLU A 206 22.69 -2.42 6.81
C GLU A 206 21.67 -3.02 5.84
N ILE A 207 20.47 -2.47 5.77
CA ILE A 207 19.46 -2.85 4.78
C ILE A 207 19.34 -1.71 3.77
N THR A 208 19.64 -1.97 2.50
CA THR A 208 19.40 -1.02 1.41
C THR A 208 18.24 -1.51 0.55
N VAL A 209 17.22 -0.69 0.38
CA VAL A 209 16.04 -1.00 -0.44
C VAL A 209 16.05 -0.14 -1.70
N VAL A 210 16.04 -0.78 -2.87
CA VAL A 210 15.87 -0.14 -4.18
C VAL A 210 14.43 -0.35 -4.62
N THR A 211 13.64 0.71 -4.66
CA THR A 211 12.19 0.67 -4.93
C THR A 211 11.72 2.04 -5.41
N ASP A 212 10.61 2.10 -6.14
CA ASP A 212 9.94 3.35 -6.49
C ASP A 212 9.00 3.88 -5.40
N LEU A 213 8.88 3.18 -4.25
CA LEU A 213 8.05 3.55 -3.09
C LEU A 213 6.60 3.89 -3.46
N GLN A 214 5.94 3.01 -4.21
CA GLN A 214 4.52 3.16 -4.50
C GLN A 214 3.67 3.30 -3.23
N GLU A 215 2.66 4.18 -3.28
CA GLU A 215 1.73 4.43 -2.18
C GLU A 215 0.99 3.16 -1.74
N GLY A 216 0.74 2.23 -2.68
CA GLY A 216 0.07 0.95 -2.43
C GLY A 216 0.89 -0.08 -1.66
N SER A 217 2.13 0.21 -1.27
CA SER A 217 2.98 -0.75 -0.56
C SER A 217 2.45 -1.06 0.84
N ARG A 218 2.38 -2.35 1.17
CA ARG A 218 1.99 -2.81 2.52
C ARG A 218 3.14 -2.61 3.51
N LEU A 219 2.84 -1.89 4.60
CA LEU A 219 3.79 -1.62 5.70
C LEU A 219 3.29 -2.10 7.07
N THR A 220 2.04 -2.55 7.15
CA THR A 220 1.36 -2.85 8.42
C THR A 220 2.08 -3.94 9.22
N GLY A 221 2.70 -4.92 8.54
CA GLY A 221 3.45 -6.01 9.18
C GLY A 221 4.77 -5.61 9.83
N LEU A 222 5.21 -4.34 9.72
CA LEU A 222 6.42 -3.85 10.37
C LEU A 222 6.19 -3.46 11.84
N GLN A 223 4.94 -3.21 12.24
CA GLN A 223 4.63 -2.75 13.59
C GLN A 223 4.91 -3.87 14.60
N GLY A 224 5.67 -3.53 15.65
CA GLY A 224 5.99 -4.48 16.73
C GLY A 224 7.08 -5.50 16.39
N ARG A 225 7.80 -5.34 15.28
CA ARG A 225 8.93 -6.21 14.94
C ARG A 225 10.20 -5.79 15.66
N ASP A 226 10.93 -6.77 16.18
CA ASP A 226 12.26 -6.56 16.77
C ASP A 226 13.33 -6.48 15.67
N TRP A 227 14.25 -5.53 15.85
CA TRP A 227 15.38 -5.29 14.96
C TRP A 227 16.68 -5.55 15.71
N LEU A 228 17.72 -5.99 15.01
CA LEU A 228 19.05 -6.01 15.62
C LEU A 228 19.44 -4.58 16.03
N PRO A 229 20.06 -4.39 17.21
CA PRO A 229 20.64 -3.10 17.57
C PRO A 229 21.59 -2.63 16.45
N GLY A 230 21.64 -1.31 16.22
CA GLY A 230 22.53 -0.75 15.19
C GLY A 230 22.12 -1.00 13.74
N THR A 231 20.97 -1.65 13.46
CA THR A 231 20.49 -1.82 12.08
C THR A 231 20.15 -0.48 11.44
N THR A 232 20.69 -0.23 10.24
CA THR A 232 20.42 0.96 9.44
C THR A 232 19.59 0.60 8.21
N LEU A 233 18.62 1.45 7.87
CA LEU A 233 17.80 1.32 6.66
C LEU A 233 18.07 2.48 5.71
N THR A 234 18.56 2.16 4.52
CA THR A 234 18.79 3.12 3.44
C THR A 234 17.77 2.90 2.33
N LEU A 235 16.90 3.88 2.10
CA LEU A 235 15.96 3.86 0.98
C LEU A 235 16.60 4.51 -0.25
N SER A 236 16.69 3.76 -1.32
CA SER A 236 17.18 4.21 -2.62
C SER A 236 16.01 4.28 -3.61
N THR A 237 15.33 5.42 -3.59
CA THR A 237 14.12 5.67 -4.39
C THR A 237 14.41 5.78 -5.88
N LEU A 238 13.55 5.16 -6.70
CA LEU A 238 13.53 5.31 -8.14
C LEU A 238 12.51 6.39 -8.56
N THR A 239 12.81 7.11 -9.63
CA THR A 239 11.91 8.13 -10.19
C THR A 239 11.47 7.70 -11.58
N PRO A 240 10.17 7.56 -11.86
CA PRO A 240 9.67 7.21 -13.19
C PRO A 240 9.95 8.34 -14.19
N GLN A 241 10.14 7.96 -15.46
CA GLN A 241 10.37 8.95 -16.54
C GLN A 241 9.13 9.79 -16.82
N ASN A 242 7.96 9.14 -16.84
CA ASN A 242 6.67 9.78 -17.00
C ASN A 242 5.96 9.80 -15.64
N PRO A 243 5.64 10.96 -15.05
CA PRO A 243 4.89 11.01 -13.80
C PRO A 243 3.41 10.65 -14.03
N GLY A 244 2.77 10.13 -12.99
CA GLY A 244 1.39 9.66 -13.03
C GLY A 244 1.25 8.21 -13.50
N ASN A 245 0.09 7.64 -13.19
CA ASN A 245 -0.39 6.38 -13.73
C ASN A 245 -1.93 6.34 -13.64
N ALA A 246 -2.57 5.60 -14.53
CA ALA A 246 -3.95 5.18 -14.32
C ALA A 246 -4.06 3.70 -14.64
N GLY A 247 -4.80 2.96 -13.84
CA GLY A 247 -4.97 1.53 -14.05
C GLY A 247 -6.40 1.08 -13.84
N ILE A 248 -6.64 -0.18 -14.17
CA ILE A 248 -7.96 -0.82 -14.06
C ILE A 248 -7.89 -2.12 -13.27
N ALA A 249 -8.95 -2.40 -12.52
CA ALA A 249 -9.14 -3.65 -11.81
C ALA A 249 -10.61 -4.09 -11.88
N LEU A 250 -10.86 -5.39 -11.87
CA LEU A 250 -12.23 -5.89 -11.73
C LEU A 250 -12.79 -5.53 -10.35
N ALA A 251 -13.98 -4.96 -10.34
CA ALA A 251 -14.74 -4.73 -9.13
C ALA A 251 -15.70 -5.91 -8.87
N ALA A 252 -16.10 -6.08 -7.62
CA ALA A 252 -17.07 -7.10 -7.25
C ALA A 252 -18.36 -6.98 -8.09
N GLU A 253 -18.91 -8.14 -8.46
CA GLU A 253 -20.10 -8.24 -9.29
C GLU A 253 -21.27 -7.41 -8.73
N GLY A 254 -22.01 -6.79 -9.64
CA GLY A 254 -23.21 -6.02 -9.32
C GLY A 254 -24.44 -6.93 -9.18
N PRO A 255 -25.56 -6.38 -8.68
CA PRO A 255 -26.84 -7.09 -8.75
C PRO A 255 -27.24 -7.34 -10.21
N PRO A 256 -27.96 -8.45 -10.49
CA PRO A 256 -28.45 -8.72 -11.84
C PRO A 256 -29.44 -7.62 -12.27
N PRO A 257 -29.53 -7.35 -13.59
CA PRO A 257 -30.50 -6.40 -14.12
C PRO A 257 -31.95 -6.86 -13.87
N ALA A 258 -32.88 -5.91 -13.76
CA ALA A 258 -34.28 -6.16 -13.42
C ALA A 258 -35.04 -7.06 -14.42
N GLY A 259 -34.50 -7.27 -15.63
CA GLY A 259 -35.05 -8.16 -16.66
C GLY A 259 -34.43 -9.56 -16.71
N GLY A 260 -33.56 -9.92 -15.75
CA GLY A 260 -32.71 -11.10 -15.86
C GLY A 260 -31.59 -10.91 -16.89
N GLY A 261 -30.58 -11.78 -16.83
CA GLY A 261 -29.40 -11.71 -17.70
C GLY A 261 -28.10 -11.54 -16.94
N ILE A 262 -26.99 -11.52 -17.68
CA ILE A 262 -25.64 -11.43 -17.14
C ILE A 262 -25.41 -10.01 -16.60
N PRO A 263 -25.01 -9.83 -15.33
CA PRO A 263 -24.68 -8.51 -14.80
C PRO A 263 -23.51 -7.90 -15.58
N PRO A 264 -23.50 -6.57 -15.82
CA PRO A 264 -22.42 -5.91 -16.54
C PRO A 264 -21.10 -6.06 -15.78
N ALA A 265 -20.00 -6.14 -16.53
CA ALA A 265 -18.66 -6.16 -15.94
C ALA A 265 -18.42 -4.84 -15.21
N ARG A 266 -18.09 -4.91 -13.92
CA ARG A 266 -17.78 -3.73 -13.12
C ARG A 266 -16.27 -3.56 -13.05
N VAL A 267 -15.79 -2.39 -13.44
CA VAL A 267 -14.37 -2.09 -13.51
C VAL A 267 -14.09 -0.87 -12.67
N ARG A 268 -13.13 -0.99 -11.76
CA ARG A 268 -12.59 0.11 -10.99
C ARG A 268 -11.45 0.72 -11.80
N VAL A 269 -11.60 1.98 -12.17
CA VAL A 269 -10.55 2.82 -12.75
C VAL A 269 -9.95 3.64 -11.62
N TYR A 270 -8.63 3.64 -11.48
CA TYR A 270 -7.93 4.46 -10.49
C TYR A 270 -6.95 5.39 -11.19
N SER A 271 -6.72 6.56 -10.58
CA SER A 271 -5.73 7.53 -11.05
C SER A 271 -4.77 7.85 -9.91
N ALA A 272 -3.47 7.77 -10.17
CA ALA A 272 -2.45 8.11 -9.19
C ALA A 272 -2.51 9.61 -8.79
N PRO A 273 -2.08 10.00 -7.58
CA PRO A 273 -2.12 11.39 -7.12
C PRO A 273 -1.30 12.37 -7.96
N ASP A 274 -0.25 11.90 -8.62
CA ASP A 274 0.67 12.66 -9.46
C ASP A 274 0.25 12.70 -10.94
N THR A 275 -0.89 12.08 -11.28
CA THR A 275 -1.44 12.07 -12.64
C THR A 275 -1.97 13.44 -13.06
N LYS A 276 -1.62 13.85 -14.29
CA LYS A 276 -2.09 15.13 -14.87
C LYS A 276 -3.43 15.01 -15.60
N SER A 277 -3.70 13.84 -16.19
CA SER A 277 -4.96 13.54 -16.87
C SER A 277 -6.08 13.26 -15.87
N THR A 278 -7.30 13.67 -16.22
CA THR A 278 -8.51 13.40 -15.41
C THR A 278 -9.61 12.72 -16.19
N GLN A 279 -9.43 12.56 -17.50
CA GLN A 279 -10.34 11.87 -18.39
C GLN A 279 -9.64 10.65 -18.97
N PHE A 280 -10.31 9.50 -18.91
CA PHE A 280 -9.82 8.23 -19.39
C PHE A 280 -10.90 7.51 -20.18
N GLN A 281 -10.49 6.68 -21.11
CA GLN A 281 -11.37 5.85 -21.93
C GLN A 281 -11.28 4.40 -21.49
N VAL A 282 -12.42 3.79 -21.21
CA VAL A 282 -12.51 2.37 -20.82
C VAL A 282 -13.51 1.65 -21.71
N GLY A 283 -13.15 0.48 -22.21
CA GLY A 283 -14.01 -0.29 -23.08
C GLY A 283 -13.47 -1.68 -23.36
N TRP A 284 -14.27 -2.49 -24.04
CA TRP A 284 -13.86 -3.81 -24.51
C TRP A 284 -12.77 -3.69 -25.56
N ALA A 285 -11.71 -4.46 -25.39
CA ALA A 285 -10.56 -4.50 -26.26
C ALA A 285 -10.76 -5.51 -27.39
N SER A 286 -10.23 -5.22 -28.56
CA SER A 286 -10.11 -6.18 -29.67
C SER A 286 -9.22 -7.37 -29.28
N ALA A 287 -9.23 -8.42 -30.11
CA ALA A 287 -8.47 -9.65 -29.86
C ALA A 287 -6.94 -9.42 -29.69
N ASP A 288 -6.40 -8.36 -30.29
CA ASP A 288 -5.00 -7.92 -30.14
C ASP A 288 -4.73 -7.17 -28.81
N GLY A 289 -5.77 -6.72 -28.10
CA GLY A 289 -5.68 -5.94 -26.87
C GLY A 289 -5.25 -4.48 -27.05
N LEU A 290 -5.19 -3.97 -28.29
CA LEU A 290 -4.63 -2.64 -28.59
C LEU A 290 -5.69 -1.57 -28.92
N GLN A 291 -6.85 -1.99 -29.42
CA GLN A 291 -7.93 -1.10 -29.83
C GLN A 291 -9.22 -1.43 -29.10
N PHE A 292 -10.17 -0.51 -29.15
CA PHE A 292 -11.52 -0.76 -28.66
C PHE A 292 -12.35 -1.45 -29.75
N GLU A 293 -13.06 -2.51 -29.40
CA GLU A 293 -13.97 -3.22 -30.32
C GLU A 293 -15.27 -2.43 -30.57
N GLY A 294 -15.60 -1.50 -29.67
CA GLY A 294 -16.79 -0.65 -29.77
C GLY A 294 -16.54 0.77 -29.26
N LYS A 295 -17.62 1.51 -28.99
CA LYS A 295 -17.52 2.87 -28.45
C LYS A 295 -16.99 2.83 -27.00
N PRO A 296 -15.84 3.44 -26.70
CA PRO A 296 -15.34 3.50 -25.34
C PRO A 296 -16.22 4.40 -24.47
N LEU A 297 -16.23 4.11 -23.17
CA LEU A 297 -16.83 4.95 -22.15
C LEU A 297 -15.81 5.98 -21.66
N GLU A 298 -16.19 7.25 -21.71
CA GLU A 298 -15.42 8.35 -21.11
C GLU A 298 -15.65 8.37 -19.60
N VAL A 299 -14.56 8.30 -18.84
CA VAL A 299 -14.57 8.24 -17.38
C VAL A 299 -13.75 9.39 -16.81
N TYR A 300 -14.40 10.24 -16.03
CA TYR A 300 -13.72 11.28 -15.25
C TYR A 300 -13.28 10.71 -13.90
N VAL A 301 -11.96 10.66 -13.67
CA VAL A 301 -11.31 10.21 -12.43
C VAL A 301 -10.24 11.24 -12.03
N PRO A 302 -10.50 12.07 -11.00
CA PRO A 302 -9.49 12.99 -10.49
C PRO A 302 -8.23 12.28 -9.95
N PRO A 303 -7.10 12.98 -9.83
CA PRO A 303 -5.87 12.41 -9.29
C PRO A 303 -6.07 11.91 -7.85
N GLY A 304 -5.56 10.73 -7.55
CA GLY A 304 -5.70 10.07 -6.24
C GLY A 304 -7.09 9.51 -5.95
N GLN A 305 -7.99 9.50 -6.94
CA GLN A 305 -9.34 8.93 -6.79
C GLN A 305 -9.51 7.66 -7.61
N ALA A 306 -10.58 6.93 -7.29
CA ALA A 306 -11.01 5.78 -8.07
C ALA A 306 -12.51 5.85 -8.33
N ARG A 307 -12.93 5.35 -9.49
CA ARG A 307 -14.33 5.30 -9.90
C ARG A 307 -14.66 3.92 -10.46
N VAL A 308 -15.82 3.39 -10.07
CA VAL A 308 -16.32 2.14 -10.64
C VAL A 308 -17.27 2.48 -11.79
N VAL A 309 -17.04 1.85 -12.94
CA VAL A 309 -17.89 1.92 -14.12
C VAL A 309 -18.44 0.54 -14.45
N SER A 310 -19.58 0.50 -15.13
CA SER A 310 -20.20 -0.76 -15.57
C SER A 310 -20.15 -0.83 -17.09
N LEU A 311 -19.60 -1.92 -17.62
CA LEU A 311 -19.51 -2.19 -19.05
C LEU A 311 -20.49 -3.32 -19.41
N PRO A 312 -21.47 -3.07 -20.29
CA PRO A 312 -22.32 -4.14 -20.80
C PRO A 312 -21.48 -5.14 -21.61
N TRP A 313 -21.76 -6.43 -21.47
CA TRP A 313 -21.08 -7.47 -22.26
C TRP A 313 -21.41 -7.30 -23.75
N PRO A 314 -20.44 -7.46 -24.67
CA PRO A 314 -20.71 -7.45 -26.10
C PRO A 314 -21.67 -8.60 -26.48
N GLU A 315 -22.55 -8.38 -27.46
CA GLU A 315 -23.64 -9.31 -27.80
C GLU A 315 -23.17 -10.71 -28.25
N GLN A 316 -21.91 -10.86 -28.68
CA GLN A 316 -21.33 -12.11 -29.19
C GLN A 316 -20.34 -12.79 -28.24
N THR A 317 -20.21 -12.34 -26.99
CA THR A 317 -19.18 -12.86 -26.09
C THR A 317 -19.65 -14.11 -25.34
N ALA A 318 -19.33 -15.29 -25.87
CA ALA A 318 -19.49 -16.59 -25.19
C ALA A 318 -18.27 -16.99 -24.32
N GLY A 319 -17.28 -16.10 -24.15
CA GLY A 319 -15.98 -16.42 -23.54
C GLY A 319 -15.31 -15.25 -22.81
N PRO A 320 -14.02 -15.37 -22.46
CA PRO A 320 -13.27 -14.32 -21.79
C PRO A 320 -13.13 -13.08 -22.70
N GLY A 321 -13.60 -11.94 -22.22
CA GLY A 321 -13.37 -10.64 -22.84
C GLY A 321 -12.14 -9.94 -22.27
N ARG A 322 -11.62 -8.94 -22.98
CA ARG A 322 -10.54 -8.07 -22.51
C ARG A 322 -11.07 -6.65 -22.35
N ILE A 323 -10.68 -5.98 -21.28
CA ILE A 323 -11.04 -4.59 -21.01
C ILE A 323 -9.76 -3.77 -21.07
N LEU A 324 -9.79 -2.71 -21.86
CA LEU A 324 -8.68 -1.79 -22.11
C LEU A 324 -8.96 -0.43 -21.47
N LEU A 325 -7.90 0.19 -20.95
CA LEU A 325 -7.82 1.57 -20.51
C LEU A 325 -6.93 2.36 -21.49
N LYS A 326 -7.34 3.58 -21.82
CA LYS A 326 -6.51 4.57 -22.52
C LYS A 326 -6.62 5.94 -21.84
N GLY A 327 -5.57 6.75 -21.92
CA GLY A 327 -5.58 8.13 -21.41
C GLY A 327 -4.40 8.47 -20.49
N ASP A 328 -3.51 7.52 -20.25
CA ASP A 328 -2.28 7.68 -19.50
C ASP A 328 -1.04 7.33 -20.36
N ALA A 329 0.15 7.43 -19.76
CA ALA A 329 1.43 7.25 -20.46
C ALA A 329 2.07 5.86 -20.23
N GLU A 330 1.52 5.04 -19.33
CA GLU A 330 2.15 3.82 -18.82
C GLU A 330 1.25 2.61 -19.12
N PRO A 331 1.41 1.94 -20.28
CA PRO A 331 0.43 0.94 -20.74
C PRO A 331 0.46 -0.41 -20.00
N PHE A 332 1.34 -0.59 -19.01
CA PHE A 332 1.63 -1.91 -18.45
C PHE A 332 0.42 -2.52 -17.70
N ASP A 333 -0.40 -1.70 -17.03
CA ASP A 333 -1.58 -2.12 -16.25
C ASP A 333 -2.92 -1.72 -16.90
N ASN A 334 -2.91 -1.40 -18.19
CA ASN A 334 -4.08 -0.93 -18.92
C ASN A 334 -5.00 -2.02 -19.48
N LEU A 335 -4.66 -3.30 -19.30
CA LEU A 335 -5.41 -4.41 -19.89
C LEU A 335 -5.73 -5.48 -18.84
N ILE A 336 -7.01 -5.81 -18.69
CA ILE A 336 -7.48 -6.89 -17.82
C ILE A 336 -8.36 -7.86 -18.60
N GLN A 337 -8.44 -9.10 -18.12
CA GLN A 337 -9.36 -10.11 -18.63
C GLN A 337 -10.59 -10.18 -17.73
N ALA A 338 -11.77 -10.31 -18.34
CA ALA A 338 -13.04 -10.45 -17.64
C ALA A 338 -13.79 -11.64 -18.22
N VAL A 339 -14.34 -12.49 -17.37
CA VAL A 339 -15.15 -13.64 -17.77
C VAL A 339 -16.60 -13.35 -17.39
N PRO A 340 -17.58 -13.57 -18.29
CA PRO A 340 -18.97 -13.43 -17.92
C PRO A 340 -19.31 -14.41 -16.81
N PRO A 341 -20.03 -14.00 -15.76
CA PRO A 341 -20.51 -14.92 -14.74
C PRO A 341 -21.60 -15.80 -15.35
N VAL A 342 -21.19 -16.93 -15.91
CA VAL A 342 -22.10 -17.97 -16.40
C VAL A 342 -22.54 -18.78 -15.19
N ALA A 343 -23.84 -18.83 -14.93
CA ALA A 343 -24.37 -19.73 -13.91
C ALA A 343 -24.12 -21.18 -14.35
N ALA A 344 -23.36 -21.93 -13.55
CA ALA A 344 -23.16 -23.35 -13.79
C ALA A 344 -24.51 -24.06 -13.71
N LYS A 345 -24.92 -24.69 -14.82
CA LYS A 345 -26.08 -25.58 -14.83
C LYS A 345 -25.65 -26.91 -14.25
N VAL A 346 -26.16 -27.23 -13.07
CA VAL A 346 -25.92 -28.53 -12.43
C VAL A 346 -27.18 -29.36 -12.58
N THR A 347 -27.11 -30.40 -13.39
CA THR A 347 -28.19 -31.38 -13.48
C THR A 347 -28.02 -32.38 -12.33
N ALA A 348 -29.05 -32.50 -11.49
CA ALA A 348 -29.10 -33.49 -10.42
C ALA A 348 -30.25 -34.47 -10.70
N PHE A 349 -29.95 -35.76 -10.68
CA PHE A 349 -30.97 -36.78 -10.87
C PHE A 349 -31.68 -37.08 -9.56
N TYR A 350 -33.02 -36.94 -9.56
CA TYR A 350 -33.87 -37.35 -8.45
C TYR A 350 -34.41 -38.75 -8.74
N LEU A 351 -34.11 -39.73 -7.88
CA LEU A 351 -34.62 -41.09 -8.04
C LEU A 351 -36.03 -41.19 -7.48
N GLY A 352 -37.00 -41.04 -8.37
CA GLY A 352 -38.44 -41.09 -8.04
C GLY A 352 -39.28 -40.91 -9.29
N SER A 353 -40.50 -41.45 -9.28
CA SER A 353 -41.46 -41.39 -10.39
C SER A 353 -42.45 -40.22 -10.27
N GLU A 354 -42.16 -39.28 -9.37
CA GLU A 354 -43.07 -38.22 -8.94
C GLU A 354 -42.87 -36.95 -9.77
N GLY A 355 -43.94 -36.18 -9.97
CA GLY A 355 -43.87 -34.90 -10.68
C GLY A 355 -43.45 -33.75 -9.77
N ALA A 356 -42.66 -32.80 -10.30
CA ALA A 356 -42.16 -31.65 -9.55
C ALA A 356 -43.25 -30.63 -9.16
N ASP A 357 -44.43 -30.70 -9.79
CA ASP A 357 -45.57 -29.79 -9.55
C ASP A 357 -46.58 -30.33 -8.52
N ASP A 358 -46.44 -31.58 -8.06
CA ASP A 358 -47.36 -32.15 -7.07
C ASP A 358 -46.93 -31.77 -5.65
N SER A 359 -47.67 -30.83 -5.06
CA SER A 359 -47.49 -30.35 -3.67
C SER A 359 -47.53 -31.42 -2.57
N LYS A 360 -47.93 -32.66 -2.90
CA LYS A 360 -47.95 -33.79 -1.96
C LYS A 360 -46.69 -34.66 -2.04
N GLN A 361 -45.81 -34.41 -2.99
CA GLN A 361 -44.64 -35.27 -3.27
C GLN A 361 -43.33 -34.64 -2.79
N PRO A 362 -42.36 -35.44 -2.33
CA PRO A 362 -41.04 -34.94 -1.91
C PRO A 362 -40.32 -34.08 -2.96
N LEU A 363 -40.44 -34.38 -4.26
CA LEU A 363 -39.79 -33.62 -5.32
C LEU A 363 -40.21 -32.14 -5.36
N PHE A 364 -41.47 -31.83 -5.05
CA PHE A 364 -41.98 -30.46 -5.00
C PHE A 364 -41.29 -29.63 -3.91
N PHE A 365 -41.08 -30.22 -2.73
CA PHE A 365 -40.39 -29.54 -1.63
C PHE A 365 -38.90 -29.41 -1.90
N LEU A 366 -38.28 -30.45 -2.45
CA LEU A 366 -36.85 -30.46 -2.80
C LEU A 366 -36.53 -29.36 -3.82
N ASN A 367 -37.31 -29.27 -4.91
CA ASN A 367 -37.12 -28.25 -5.96
C ASN A 367 -37.22 -26.81 -5.43
N ARG A 368 -38.01 -26.57 -4.37
CA ARG A 368 -38.15 -25.25 -3.72
C ARG A 368 -37.13 -24.99 -2.61
N ALA A 369 -36.64 -26.06 -1.96
CA ALA A 369 -35.63 -25.97 -0.91
C ALA A 369 -34.21 -25.75 -1.48
N LEU A 370 -34.00 -26.14 -2.73
CA LEU A 370 -32.72 -25.97 -3.41
C LEU A 370 -32.49 -24.48 -3.76
N PRO A 371 -31.41 -23.87 -3.25
CA PRO A 371 -31.12 -22.48 -3.54
C PRO A 371 -30.71 -22.35 -5.01
N GLN A 372 -31.52 -21.65 -5.81
CA GLN A 372 -31.02 -21.06 -7.04
C GLN A 372 -30.09 -19.91 -6.64
N SER A 373 -28.78 -20.16 -6.75
CA SER A 373 -27.78 -19.14 -6.43
C SER A 373 -27.42 -18.35 -7.69
N ARG A 374 -26.72 -17.21 -7.52
CA ARG A 374 -26.27 -16.39 -8.65
C ARG A 374 -25.25 -17.11 -9.55
N GLN A 375 -24.63 -18.19 -9.07
CA GLN A 375 -23.56 -18.91 -9.76
C GLN A 375 -23.93 -20.34 -10.13
N VAL A 376 -25.04 -20.88 -9.59
CA VAL A 376 -25.46 -22.26 -9.81
C VAL A 376 -26.96 -22.29 -10.02
N THR A 377 -27.36 -22.77 -11.20
CA THR A 377 -28.73 -23.14 -11.51
C THR A 377 -28.82 -24.65 -11.44
N LEU A 378 -29.55 -25.18 -10.47
CA LEU A 378 -29.72 -26.60 -10.31
C LEU A 378 -31.02 -27.06 -10.99
N GLU A 379 -30.90 -28.03 -11.90
CA GLU A 379 -32.02 -28.64 -12.60
C GLU A 379 -32.20 -30.07 -12.08
N LEU A 380 -33.34 -30.33 -11.45
CA LEU A 380 -33.70 -31.67 -10.98
C LEU A 380 -34.41 -32.45 -12.08
N VAL A 381 -33.81 -33.56 -12.49
CA VAL A 381 -34.41 -34.46 -13.48
C VAL A 381 -34.91 -35.72 -12.75
N PRO A 382 -36.22 -35.97 -12.68
CA PRO A 382 -36.75 -37.19 -12.09
C PRO A 382 -36.44 -38.41 -12.96
N VAL A 383 -35.85 -39.43 -12.36
CA VAL A 383 -35.52 -40.71 -12.98
C VAL A 383 -36.27 -41.82 -12.23
N PRO A 384 -37.15 -42.59 -12.89
CA PRO A 384 -37.84 -43.70 -12.24
C PRO A 384 -36.83 -44.73 -11.68
N PRO A 385 -37.08 -45.35 -10.51
CA PRO A 385 -36.17 -46.35 -9.93
C PRO A 385 -35.93 -47.57 -10.83
N SER A 386 -36.85 -47.84 -11.77
CA SER A 386 -36.75 -48.92 -12.75
C SER A 386 -36.03 -48.54 -14.05
N ALA A 387 -35.68 -47.27 -14.24
CA ALA A 387 -34.99 -46.78 -15.43
C ALA A 387 -33.47 -46.89 -15.25
N ALA A 388 -32.75 -47.11 -16.35
CA ALA A 388 -31.30 -46.99 -16.35
C ALA A 388 -30.91 -45.54 -16.01
N LEU A 389 -29.89 -45.38 -15.15
CA LEU A 389 -29.34 -44.06 -14.86
C LEU A 389 -28.80 -43.46 -16.16
N PRO A 390 -29.19 -42.22 -16.52
CA PRO A 390 -28.64 -41.54 -17.68
C PRO A 390 -27.11 -41.40 -17.52
N GLU A 391 -26.37 -41.62 -18.61
CA GLU A 391 -24.93 -41.36 -18.64
C GLU A 391 -24.69 -39.88 -18.37
N VAL A 392 -23.85 -39.59 -17.37
CA VAL A 392 -23.39 -38.23 -17.10
C VAL A 392 -22.36 -37.91 -18.18
N GLU A 393 -22.74 -37.16 -19.22
CA GLU A 393 -21.75 -36.55 -20.10
C GLU A 393 -20.85 -35.64 -19.25
N GLN A 394 -19.57 -36.01 -19.13
CA GLN A 394 -18.56 -35.16 -18.52
C GLN A 394 -18.28 -34.01 -19.49
N GLY A 395 -18.97 -32.88 -19.28
CA GLY A 395 -18.74 -31.62 -20.00
C GLY A 395 -17.61 -30.80 -19.40
#